data_AF-A0A9J6C4U8-F1
#
_entry.id   AF-A0A9J6C4U8-F1
#
_cell.length_a   1.000
_cell.length_b   1.000
_cell.length_c   1.000
_cell.angle_alpha   90.00
_cell.angle_beta   90.00
_cell.angle_gamma   90.00
#
_symmetry.space_group_name_H-M   'P 1'
#
loop_
_entity.id
_entity.type
_entity.pdbx_description
1 polymer ?
#
loop_
_entity_poly.entity_id
_entity_poly.type
_entity_poly.pdbx_seq_one_letter_code
_entity_poly.pdbx_strand_id
1 'polypeptide(L)'
;MEVTKQNFKDCLVEITKDIEEAHFISIDTEFTGLTSERNILPFDTSEEYYEKLFRSTKGFIIVQLGISLFKKDPAENVFDFNKLFSSGVGVCNEKQEEKLRQEVKERQEFRQEQIKIRTSDEQVDTSSRNFLPVPENEKELIDNAKEKIQQVIDIKFLRQNLRNSMVSKGN
;
A
#
# COMPACT_ATOMS: atom_id res chain seq x y z
N MET A 1 -8.74 5.90 -18.34
CA MET A 1 -8.27 6.51 -17.09
C MET A 1 -6.83 6.11 -16.91
N GLU A 2 -5.89 7.02 -17.09
CA GLU A 2 -4.47 6.71 -16.85
C GLU A 2 -4.22 6.49 -15.36
N VAL A 3 -3.77 5.29 -14.99
CA VAL A 3 -3.55 4.89 -13.60
C VAL A 3 -2.08 4.64 -13.37
N THR A 4 -1.47 5.52 -12.59
CA THR A 4 -0.07 5.52 -12.21
C THR A 4 0.08 5.10 -10.75
N LYS A 5 1.32 4.89 -10.30
CA LYS A 5 1.60 4.59 -8.88
C LYS A 5 1.02 5.63 -7.91
N GLN A 6 0.93 6.90 -8.32
CA GLN A 6 0.50 8.00 -7.46
C GLN A 6 -1.02 8.00 -7.26
N ASN A 7 -1.80 7.68 -8.30
CA ASN A 7 -3.27 7.73 -8.25
C ASN A 7 -3.92 6.36 -8.04
N PHE A 8 -3.15 5.26 -8.08
CA PHE A 8 -3.69 3.90 -7.98
C PHE A 8 -4.61 3.68 -6.78
N LYS A 9 -4.24 4.19 -5.60
CA LYS A 9 -5.05 4.00 -4.38
C LYS A 9 -6.41 4.68 -4.46
N ASP A 10 -6.47 5.86 -5.06
CA ASP A 10 -7.69 6.65 -5.17
C ASP A 10 -8.59 6.05 -6.25
N CYS A 11 -7.99 5.65 -7.38
CA CYS A 11 -8.69 4.99 -8.48
C CYS A 11 -9.16 3.57 -8.13
N LEU A 12 -8.50 2.88 -7.18
CA LEU A 12 -8.81 1.49 -6.82
C LEU A 12 -10.28 1.30 -6.43
N VAL A 13 -10.85 2.24 -5.67
CA VAL A 13 -12.25 2.18 -5.23
C VAL A 13 -13.21 2.18 -6.43
N GLU A 14 -12.94 3.04 -7.40
CA GLU A 14 -13.74 3.16 -8.62
C GLU A 14 -13.54 1.94 -9.53
N ILE A 15 -12.30 1.49 -9.70
CA ILE A 15 -11.96 0.32 -10.51
C ILE A 15 -12.63 -0.95 -9.97
N THR A 16 -12.58 -1.17 -8.65
CA THR A 16 -13.22 -2.34 -8.03
C THR A 16 -14.73 -2.33 -8.29
N LYS A 17 -15.37 -1.17 -8.13
CA LYS A 17 -16.80 -1.02 -8.43
C LYS A 17 -17.09 -1.28 -9.91
N ASP A 18 -16.33 -0.68 -10.82
CA ASP A 18 -16.51 -0.84 -12.26
C ASP A 18 -16.32 -2.32 -12.69
N ILE A 19 -15.41 -3.06 -12.03
CA ILE A 19 -15.19 -4.50 -12.23
C ILE A 19 -16.40 -5.32 -11.76
N GLU A 20 -16.95 -5.02 -10.58
CA GLU A 20 -18.11 -5.73 -10.02
C GLU A 20 -19.37 -5.57 -10.90
N GLU A 21 -19.53 -4.41 -11.54
CA GLU A 21 -20.66 -4.13 -12.42
C GLU A 21 -20.46 -4.61 -13.87
N ALA A 22 -19.24 -5.01 -14.24
CA ALA A 22 -18.91 -5.46 -15.58
C ALA A 22 -19.47 -6.86 -15.87
N HIS A 23 -19.95 -7.06 -17.10
CA HIS A 23 -20.37 -8.37 -17.60
C HIS A 23 -19.19 -9.18 -18.13
N PHE A 24 -18.26 -8.50 -18.79
CA PHE A 24 -16.99 -9.07 -19.22
C PHE A 24 -15.89 -8.03 -19.22
N ILE A 25 -14.66 -8.51 -19.23
CA ILE A 25 -13.44 -7.71 -19.15
C ILE A 25 -12.56 -8.10 -20.33
N SER A 26 -12.03 -7.13 -21.07
CA SER A 26 -10.95 -7.35 -22.02
C SER A 26 -9.63 -6.91 -21.39
N ILE A 27 -8.59 -7.71 -21.57
CA ILE A 27 -7.25 -7.42 -21.08
C ILE A 27 -6.28 -7.40 -22.27
N ASP A 28 -5.40 -6.41 -22.27
CA ASP A 28 -4.28 -6.31 -23.19
C ASP A 28 -3.02 -5.89 -22.42
N THR A 29 -1.85 -6.32 -22.88
CA THR A 29 -0.59 -6.12 -22.14
C THR A 29 0.53 -5.72 -23.07
N GLU A 30 1.29 -4.71 -22.67
CA GLU A 30 2.53 -4.33 -23.33
C GLU A 30 3.72 -4.88 -22.54
N PHE A 31 4.65 -5.51 -23.25
CA PHE A 31 5.84 -6.13 -22.67
C PHE A 31 7.10 -5.36 -23.05
N THR A 32 8.18 -5.51 -22.27
CA THR A 32 9.51 -5.00 -22.64
C THR A 32 10.10 -5.69 -23.87
N GLY A 33 9.58 -6.85 -24.25
CA GLY A 33 9.96 -7.60 -25.44
C GLY A 33 9.10 -8.85 -25.60
N LEU A 34 9.25 -9.55 -26.74
CA LEU A 34 8.38 -10.66 -27.13
C LEU A 34 9.09 -12.01 -27.17
N THR A 35 10.28 -12.13 -27.78
CA THR A 35 11.12 -13.35 -27.78
C THR A 35 12.50 -13.01 -28.34
N SER A 36 13.56 -13.52 -27.71
CA SER A 36 14.95 -13.35 -28.19
C SER A 36 15.44 -14.52 -29.04
N GLU A 37 14.90 -15.74 -28.86
CA GLU A 37 15.38 -16.97 -29.52
C GLU A 37 14.24 -17.78 -30.16
N ARG A 38 14.39 -18.14 -31.45
CA ARG A 38 13.44 -18.97 -32.20
C ARG A 38 13.71 -20.47 -31.99
N ASN A 39 13.49 -20.96 -30.78
CA ASN A 39 13.62 -22.40 -30.46
C ASN A 39 12.29 -23.18 -30.56
N ILE A 40 11.21 -22.50 -30.94
CA ILE A 40 9.88 -23.09 -31.17
C ILE A 40 9.87 -23.77 -32.54
N LEU A 41 9.52 -25.06 -32.57
CA LEU A 41 9.50 -25.88 -33.78
C LEU A 41 8.04 -26.12 -34.24
N PRO A 42 7.80 -26.34 -35.55
CA PRO A 42 6.45 -26.56 -36.08
C PRO A 42 5.70 -27.79 -35.56
N PHE A 43 6.44 -28.76 -35.00
CA PHE A 43 5.90 -30.04 -34.52
C PHE A 43 5.97 -30.18 -33.00
N ASP A 44 6.26 -29.10 -32.28
CA ASP A 44 6.19 -29.10 -30.81
C ASP A 44 4.77 -29.45 -30.36
N THR A 45 4.67 -30.29 -29.34
CA THR A 45 3.42 -30.49 -28.59
C THR A 45 3.03 -29.19 -27.87
N SER A 46 1.76 -29.08 -27.46
CA SER A 46 1.29 -27.91 -26.71
C SER A 46 2.10 -27.66 -25.43
N GLU A 47 2.57 -28.72 -24.77
CA GLU A 47 3.41 -28.65 -23.58
C GLU A 47 4.81 -28.12 -23.89
N GLU A 48 5.47 -28.66 -24.92
CA GLU A 48 6.79 -28.21 -25.37
C GLU A 48 6.76 -26.76 -25.84
N TYR A 49 5.72 -26.37 -26.58
CA TYR A 49 5.50 -25.00 -27.02
C TYR A 49 5.39 -24.06 -25.81
N TYR A 50 4.56 -24.41 -24.81
CA TYR A 50 4.40 -23.61 -23.61
C TYR A 50 5.71 -23.46 -22.84
N GLU A 51 6.44 -24.55 -22.62
CA GLU A 51 7.73 -24.52 -21.91
C GLU A 51 8.76 -23.64 -22.61
N LYS A 52 8.87 -23.75 -23.94
CA LYS A 52 9.79 -22.93 -24.73
C LYS A 52 9.41 -21.45 -24.71
N LEU A 53 8.12 -21.15 -24.86
CA LEU A 53 7.60 -19.79 -24.79
C LEU A 53 7.80 -19.19 -23.39
N PHE A 54 7.47 -19.94 -22.34
CA PHE A 54 7.64 -19.50 -20.96
C PHE A 54 9.11 -19.21 -20.64
N ARG A 55 10.03 -20.10 -21.05
CA ARG A 55 11.47 -19.91 -20.86
C ARG A 55 11.99 -18.69 -21.60
N SER A 56 11.57 -18.48 -22.85
CA SER A 56 12.04 -17.36 -23.69
C SER A 56 11.45 -16.01 -23.28
N THR A 57 10.27 -16.00 -22.64
CA THR A 57 9.58 -14.78 -22.21
C THR A 57 9.85 -14.38 -20.76
N LYS A 58 10.42 -15.27 -19.94
CA LYS A 58 10.68 -15.04 -18.51
C LYS A 58 11.51 -13.78 -18.18
N GLY A 59 12.32 -13.32 -19.13
CA GLY A 59 13.14 -12.11 -18.98
C GLY A 59 12.40 -10.80 -19.26
N PHE A 60 11.22 -10.85 -19.85
CA PHE A 60 10.40 -9.69 -20.14
C PHE A 60 9.41 -9.42 -19.01
N ILE A 61 9.08 -8.15 -18.83
CA ILE A 61 8.10 -7.72 -17.83
C ILE A 61 6.96 -6.99 -18.53
N ILE A 62 5.78 -7.01 -17.92
CA ILE A 62 4.64 -6.20 -18.32
C ILE A 62 4.90 -4.76 -17.89
N VAL A 63 4.88 -3.83 -18.84
CA VAL A 63 5.05 -2.38 -18.60
C VAL A 63 3.72 -1.64 -18.58
N GLN A 64 2.71 -2.19 -19.24
CA GLN A 64 1.37 -1.64 -19.27
C GLN A 64 0.35 -2.77 -19.32
N LEU A 65 -0.74 -2.60 -18.56
CA LEU A 65 -1.91 -3.47 -18.55
C LEU A 65 -3.12 -2.64 -18.95
N GLY A 66 -3.59 -2.80 -20.19
CA GLY A 66 -4.85 -2.27 -20.65
C GLY A 66 -5.99 -3.16 -20.16
N ILE A 67 -6.96 -2.58 -19.46
CA ILE A 67 -8.19 -3.26 -19.08
C ILE A 67 -9.34 -2.44 -19.65
N SER A 68 -10.33 -3.09 -20.26
CA SER A 68 -11.60 -2.44 -20.62
C SER A 68 -12.75 -3.23 -20.03
N LEU A 69 -13.66 -2.52 -19.38
CA LEU A 69 -14.79 -3.08 -18.65
C LEU A 69 -16.06 -2.84 -19.46
N PHE A 70 -16.81 -3.91 -19.71
CA PHE A 70 -18.01 -3.85 -20.53
C PHE A 70 -19.24 -4.16 -19.69
N LYS A 71 -20.11 -3.16 -19.60
CA LYS A 71 -21.42 -3.27 -18.98
C LYS A 71 -22.49 -3.10 -20.06
N LYS A 72 -23.46 -4.01 -20.08
CA LYS A 72 -24.63 -3.88 -20.95
C LYS A 72 -25.63 -2.94 -20.27
N ASP A 73 -25.96 -1.83 -20.91
CA ASP A 73 -27.09 -1.01 -20.50
C ASP A 73 -28.40 -1.70 -20.95
N PRO A 74 -29.36 -1.97 -20.03
CA PRO A 74 -30.65 -2.52 -20.40
C PRO A 74 -31.58 -1.55 -21.16
N ALA A 75 -31.31 -0.24 -21.15
CA ALA A 75 -32.18 0.78 -21.76
C ALA A 75 -31.74 1.21 -23.17
N GLU A 76 -30.45 1.14 -23.48
CA GLU A 76 -29.86 1.52 -24.76
C GLU A 76 -28.94 0.37 -25.20
N ASN A 77 -29.03 -0.09 -26.46
CA ASN A 77 -28.13 -1.11 -27.03
C ASN A 77 -26.71 -0.53 -27.26
N VAL A 78 -26.18 0.18 -26.27
CA VAL A 78 -24.92 0.90 -26.31
C VAL A 78 -24.05 0.36 -25.19
N PHE A 79 -22.86 -0.12 -25.56
CA PHE A 79 -21.84 -0.49 -24.59
C PHE A 79 -21.13 0.78 -24.12
N ASP A 80 -21.11 1.01 -22.81
CA ASP A 80 -20.33 2.09 -22.23
C ASP A 80 -18.88 1.60 -22.03
N PHE A 81 -17.93 2.26 -22.70
CA PHE A 81 -16.51 1.86 -22.71
C PHE A 81 -15.78 2.56 -21.58
N ASN A 82 -15.72 1.94 -20.41
CA ASN A 82 -14.96 2.50 -19.30
C ASN A 82 -13.50 2.04 -19.34
N LYS A 83 -12.67 2.99 -19.83
CA LYS A 83 -11.35 3.37 -19.33
C LYS A 83 -10.15 2.44 -19.62
N LEU A 84 -9.28 2.90 -20.51
CA LEU A 84 -7.89 2.44 -20.68
C LEU A 84 -7.00 2.81 -19.49
N PHE A 85 -6.23 1.86 -18.93
CA PHE A 85 -5.27 2.07 -17.84
C PHE A 85 -3.83 2.05 -18.36
N SER A 86 -3.03 3.07 -18.02
CA SER A 86 -1.63 3.17 -18.43
C SER A 86 -0.69 3.52 -17.27
N SER A 87 0.44 2.79 -17.23
CA SER A 87 1.65 2.95 -16.39
C SER A 87 1.73 2.25 -15.02
N GLY A 88 2.97 1.88 -14.66
CA GLY A 88 3.29 0.77 -13.76
C GLY A 88 2.88 0.93 -12.30
N VAL A 89 1.95 0.08 -11.89
CA VAL A 89 1.69 -0.29 -10.49
C VAL A 89 2.61 -1.46 -10.14
N GLY A 90 3.24 -1.44 -8.97
CA GLY A 90 4.08 -2.55 -8.52
C GLY A 90 3.25 -3.83 -8.38
N VAL A 91 3.61 -4.87 -9.13
CA VAL A 91 2.97 -6.19 -9.05
C VAL A 91 3.74 -7.05 -8.04
N CYS A 92 3.01 -7.81 -7.23
CA CYS A 92 3.58 -8.73 -6.26
C CYS A 92 2.85 -10.07 -6.39
N ASN A 93 3.59 -11.17 -6.52
CA ASN A 93 3.02 -12.50 -6.60
C ASN A 93 2.64 -12.99 -5.19
N GLU A 94 1.70 -13.92 -5.05
CA GLU A 94 1.26 -14.45 -3.74
C GLU A 94 2.43 -14.90 -2.86
N LYS A 95 3.39 -15.66 -3.42
CA LYS A 95 4.58 -16.12 -2.70
C LYS A 95 5.50 -14.98 -2.24
N GLN A 96 5.62 -13.93 -3.05
CA GLN A 96 6.42 -12.75 -2.70
C GLN A 96 5.72 -11.94 -1.62
N GLU A 97 4.40 -11.81 -1.71
CA GLU A 97 3.57 -11.14 -0.72
C GLU A 97 3.66 -11.86 0.63
N GLU A 98 3.51 -13.18 0.65
CA GLU A 98 3.60 -14.00 1.85
C GLU A 98 4.96 -13.82 2.54
N LYS A 99 6.05 -13.91 1.75
CA LYS A 99 7.41 -13.69 2.26
C LYS A 99 7.59 -12.28 2.82
N LEU A 100 7.14 -11.25 2.11
CA LEU A 100 7.24 -9.86 2.57
C LEU A 100 6.42 -9.62 3.84
N ARG A 101 5.22 -10.22 3.93
CA ARG A 101 4.38 -10.15 5.14
C ARG A 101 5.06 -10.82 6.32
N GLN A 102 5.68 -11.97 6.11
CA GLN A 102 6.44 -12.67 7.14
C GLN A 102 7.65 -11.84 7.61
N GLU A 103 8.46 -11.32 6.69
CA GLU A 103 9.62 -10.47 7.03
C GLU A 103 9.22 -9.21 7.81
N VAL A 104 8.09 -8.58 7.44
CA VAL A 104 7.55 -7.42 8.17
C VAL A 104 7.11 -7.83 9.58
N LYS A 105 6.42 -8.96 9.72
CA LYS A 105 5.96 -9.49 11.01
C LYS A 105 7.13 -9.83 11.93
N GLU A 106 8.12 -10.56 11.44
CA GLU A 106 9.34 -10.91 12.18
C GLU A 106 10.10 -9.64 12.63
N ARG A 107 10.22 -8.65 11.74
CA ARG A 107 10.86 -7.36 12.09
C ARG A 107 10.06 -6.57 13.13
N GLN A 108 8.74 -6.67 13.14
CA GLN A 108 7.89 -6.05 14.17
C GLN A 108 8.04 -6.78 15.51
N GLU A 109 8.04 -8.11 15.52
CA GLU A 109 8.22 -8.95 16.70
C GLU A 109 9.60 -8.72 17.33
N PHE A 110 10.68 -8.71 16.53
CA PHE A 110 12.02 -8.39 17.01
C PHE A 110 12.11 -7.00 17.66
N ARG A 111 11.45 -5.99 17.07
CA ARG A 111 11.38 -4.64 17.67
C ARG A 111 10.62 -4.66 19.00
N GLN A 112 9.53 -5.42 19.11
CA GLN A 112 8.77 -5.56 20.35
C GLN A 112 9.56 -6.31 21.43
N GLU A 113 10.29 -7.36 21.06
CA GLU A 113 11.16 -8.11 21.98
C GLU A 113 12.32 -7.25 22.48
N GLN A 114 12.96 -6.47 21.62
CA GLN A 114 13.98 -5.48 22.03
C GLN A 114 13.43 -4.46 23.04
N ILE A 115 12.18 -4.01 22.85
CA ILE A 115 11.50 -3.12 23.80
C ILE A 115 11.21 -3.85 25.12
N LYS A 116 10.72 -5.10 25.06
CA LYS A 116 10.44 -5.91 26.26
C LYS A 116 11.69 -6.26 27.05
N ILE A 117 12.79 -6.64 26.39
CA ILE A 117 14.09 -6.97 27.01
C ILE A 117 14.64 -5.74 27.75
N ARG A 118 14.53 -4.54 27.15
CA ARG A 118 14.85 -3.27 27.82
C ARG A 118 13.96 -2.96 29.04
N THR A 119 12.82 -3.65 29.17
CA THR A 119 11.86 -3.45 30.27
C THR A 119 12.02 -4.50 31.37
N SER A 120 12.67 -5.64 31.12
CA SER A 120 12.80 -6.76 32.08
C SER A 120 14.08 -6.75 32.92
N ASP A 121 15.13 -6.04 32.49
CA ASP A 121 16.31 -5.83 33.31
C ASP A 121 16.13 -4.58 34.18
N GLU A 122 15.88 -4.82 35.47
CA GLU A 122 15.78 -3.91 36.62
C GLU A 122 14.37 -3.66 37.17
N GLN A 123 14.06 -4.39 38.26
CA GLN A 123 13.14 -3.94 39.31
C GLN A 123 13.67 -2.66 39.96
N VAL A 124 13.50 -1.51 39.32
CA VAL A 124 13.70 -0.20 39.95
C VAL A 124 12.64 0.75 39.42
N ASP A 125 11.74 1.13 40.33
CA ASP A 125 10.83 2.29 40.30
C ASP A 125 10.72 3.05 38.96
N THR A 126 9.69 2.70 38.20
CA THR A 126 9.31 3.26 36.88
C THR A 126 8.98 4.76 36.90
N SER A 127 9.00 5.40 38.07
CA SER A 127 8.76 6.83 38.25
C SER A 127 9.95 7.71 37.84
N SER A 128 11.18 7.18 37.86
CA SER A 128 12.39 8.02 37.94
C SER A 128 13.40 7.88 36.79
N ARG A 129 13.22 6.93 35.85
CA ARG A 129 14.28 6.54 34.89
C ARG A 129 14.24 7.12 33.48
N ASN A 130 13.23 7.90 33.11
CA ASN A 130 13.21 8.58 31.81
C ASN A 130 13.71 10.03 31.87
N PHE A 131 14.29 10.47 33.00
CA PHE A 131 14.93 11.77 33.09
C PHE A 131 16.38 11.66 32.64
N LEU A 132 16.65 12.05 31.39
CA LEU A 132 17.99 12.44 31.00
C LEU A 132 18.31 13.78 31.71
N PRO A 133 19.38 13.87 32.51
CA PRO A 133 19.74 15.12 33.15
C PRO A 133 20.08 16.14 32.06
N VAL A 134 19.28 17.20 32.00
CA VAL A 134 19.48 18.28 31.03
C VAL A 134 20.77 19.01 31.40
N PRO A 135 21.76 19.11 30.47
CA PRO A 135 22.96 19.92 30.66
C PRO A 135 22.60 21.36 31.09
N GLU A 136 23.38 21.96 31.99
CA GLU A 136 23.03 23.28 32.55
C GLU A 136 22.89 24.38 31.50
N ASN A 137 23.62 24.28 30.39
CA ASN A 137 23.55 25.17 29.23
C ASN A 137 22.26 25.01 28.40
N GLU A 138 21.51 23.92 28.56
CA GLU A 138 20.31 23.60 27.77
C GLU A 138 19.01 23.63 28.59
N LYS A 139 19.09 23.85 29.92
CA LYS A 139 17.91 23.90 30.81
C LYS A 139 16.88 24.93 30.35
N GLU A 140 17.31 26.16 30.06
CA GLU A 140 16.42 27.24 29.65
C GLU A 140 15.70 26.94 28.31
N LEU A 141 16.37 26.25 27.39
CA LEU A 141 15.78 25.83 26.11
C LEU A 141 14.73 24.73 26.30
N ILE A 142 15.04 23.73 27.12
CA ILE A 142 14.12 22.62 27.42
C ILE A 142 12.89 23.11 28.19
N ASP A 143 13.06 24.04 29.14
CA ASP A 143 11.94 24.60 29.91
C ASP A 143 10.99 25.41 29.01
N ASN A 144 11.54 26.25 28.13
CA ASN A 144 10.74 26.96 27.12
C ASN A 144 10.01 26.00 26.16
N ALA A 145 10.65 24.91 25.76
CA ALA A 145 10.02 23.90 24.90
C ALA A 145 8.89 23.16 25.64
N LYS A 146 9.10 22.83 26.91
CA LYS A 146 8.10 22.18 27.77
C LYS A 146 6.85 23.05 27.94
N GLU A 147 7.01 24.35 28.14
CA GLU A 147 5.89 25.29 28.25
C GLU A 147 5.09 25.36 26.94
N LYS A 148 5.77 25.47 25.79
CA LYS A 148 5.10 25.49 24.47
C LYS A 148 4.34 24.20 24.19
N ILE A 149 4.92 23.04 24.54
CA ILE A 149 4.27 21.74 24.36
C ILE A 149 3.01 21.66 25.24
N GLN A 150 3.09 22.13 26.49
CA GLN A 150 1.95 22.13 27.41
C GLN A 150 0.81 23.00 26.87
N GLN A 151 1.11 24.19 26.36
CA GLN A 151 0.10 25.06 25.72
C GLN A 151 -0.59 24.36 24.55
N VAL A 152 0.15 23.62 23.71
CA VAL A 152 -0.44 22.89 22.57
C VAL A 152 -1.34 21.74 23.03
N ILE A 153 -0.94 21.01 24.06
CA ILE A 153 -1.73 19.91 24.65
C ILE A 153 -3.03 20.47 25.22
N ASP A 154 -2.94 21.55 26.01
CA ASP A 154 -4.09 22.17 26.65
C ASP A 154 -5.06 22.76 25.61
N ILE A 155 -4.54 23.43 24.57
CA ILE A 155 -5.35 23.95 23.45
C ILE A 155 -6.06 22.80 22.71
N LYS A 156 -5.37 21.68 22.45
CA LYS A 156 -5.98 20.51 21.82
C LYS A 156 -7.07 19.91 22.70
N PHE A 157 -6.84 19.82 24.00
CA PHE A 157 -7.81 19.30 24.97
C PHE A 157 -9.06 20.19 25.07
N LEU A 158 -8.88 21.51 25.13
CA LEU A 158 -9.97 22.49 25.10
C LEU A 158 -10.79 22.39 23.81
N ARG A 159 -10.14 22.28 22.64
CA ARG A 159 -10.82 22.11 21.35
C ARG A 159 -11.62 20.81 21.28
N GLN A 160 -11.08 19.71 21.81
CA GLN A 160 -11.76 18.41 21.85
C GLN A 160 -13.02 18.48 22.74
N ASN A 161 -12.91 19.08 23.92
CA ASN A 161 -14.02 19.22 24.86
C ASN A 161 -15.11 20.16 24.37
N LEU A 162 -14.76 21.27 23.72
CA LEU A 162 -15.73 22.18 23.08
C LEU A 162 -16.48 21.48 21.94
N ARG A 163 -15.77 20.68 21.13
CA ARG A 163 -16.38 19.91 20.04
C ARG A 163 -17.36 18.86 20.57
N ASN A 164 -16.99 18.14 21.63
CA ASN A 164 -17.85 17.15 22.27
C ASN A 164 -19.08 17.78 22.96
N SER A 165 -18.93 18.97 23.54
CA SER A 165 -20.02 19.73 24.18
C SER A 165 -21.05 20.27 23.17
N MET A 166 -20.62 20.73 21.99
CA MET A 166 -21.53 21.19 20.94
C MET A 166 -22.35 20.04 20.32
N VAL A 167 -21.79 18.84 20.22
CA VAL A 167 -22.52 17.66 19.73
C VAL A 167 -23.59 17.20 20.73
N SER A 168 -23.39 17.42 22.03
CA SER A 168 -24.35 17.05 23.08
C SER A 168 -25.56 17.99 23.21
N LYS A 169 -25.52 19.22 22.66
CA LYS A 169 -26.60 20.21 22.77
C LYS A 169 -27.48 20.31 21.52
N GLY A 170 -27.28 19.42 20.54
CA GLY A 170 -28.00 19.40 19.26
C GLY A 170 -29.05 18.29 19.11
N ASN A 171 -29.41 17.60 20.20
CA ASN A 171 -30.54 16.65 20.24
C ASN A 171 -31.69 17.22 21.06
#